data_AF-A0A2N2BUY1-F1
#
_entry.id   AF-A0A2N2BUY1-F1
#
_cell.length_a   1.000
_cell.length_b   1.000
_cell.length_c   1.000
_cell.angle_alpha   90.00
_cell.angle_beta   90.00
_cell.angle_gamma   90.00
#
_symmetry.space_group_name_H-M   'P 1'
#
loop_
_entity.id
_entity.type
_entity.pdbx_description
1 polymer ?
#
loop_
_entity_poly.entity_id
_entity_poly.type
_entity_poly.pdbx_seq_one_letter_code
_entity_poly.pdbx_strand_id
1 'polypeptide(L)'
;MYCHNCGKELGNDDNFCNNCGEKAIQPETFIPTSEDDEAEEITPIQENEPLPIIEPEIIPEEAEPDEVVADEETLSDDTISDVSILSNETEHSEDSVADGQTPPVMDEVEEHNETIQGEYTESPPIIFVNDAEQAEEPDLIITENEARKEQRTPRSSSVKITTTVCSVFLSLLIGIMLIALVGQVIIRTGLTEQRITAALRSIDYNNDKIKGVLDINALSEKYDTEIPENATIAEIIYYCIDQDEFINPISKDEVARLIERLNFEKFIAERAVKAVDVLRRGSDEQIVSPKEIIDFLREDKNKAIIEKTIGIRILEIDFAYMEKQLEEKNQGCFNVFSENGFYDRHDKAGYKFARFIFTDWFMLILCVMIVVVAIAIGFIKKRFSSSLLYTGVSFVVVGVPLLLVCLLYKVILRASDSIPAEFIINITSPIISVLTVIFAVTAASGAVLIITGIIVRAFSKRRNRYNPAKQY
;
A
#
# COMPACT_ATOMS: atom_id res chain seq x y z
N MET A 1 19.03 52.12 -6.09
CA MET A 1 18.88 50.84 -5.34
C MET A 1 18.01 51.10 -4.10
N TYR A 2 17.46 50.10 -3.41
CA TYR A 2 16.66 50.32 -2.19
C TYR A 2 17.35 49.70 -0.97
N CYS A 3 17.22 50.33 0.20
CA CYS A 3 17.76 49.79 1.44
C CYS A 3 17.00 48.52 1.84
N HIS A 4 17.72 47.41 2.01
CA HIS A 4 17.13 46.11 2.38
C HIS A 4 16.51 46.08 3.79
N ASN A 5 16.87 47.00 4.68
CA ASN A 5 16.35 47.05 6.04
C ASN A 5 15.08 47.94 6.15
N CYS A 6 15.00 49.06 5.42
CA CYS A 6 13.88 50.01 5.58
C CYS A 6 13.19 50.46 4.28
N GLY A 7 13.56 49.90 3.12
CA GLY A 7 12.90 50.14 1.83
C GLY A 7 13.10 51.53 1.21
N LYS A 8 13.94 52.40 1.79
CA LYS A 8 14.17 53.74 1.24
C LYS A 8 15.10 53.69 0.03
N GLU A 9 14.83 54.52 -0.97
CA GLU A 9 15.68 54.67 -2.15
C GLU A 9 17.07 55.18 -1.74
N LEU A 10 18.10 54.53 -2.27
CA LEU A 10 19.52 54.81 -2.09
C LEU A 10 20.11 55.26 -3.43
N GLY A 11 20.93 56.31 -3.38
CA GLY A 11 21.74 56.75 -4.51
C GLY A 11 22.78 55.70 -4.87
N ASN A 12 23.21 55.66 -6.13
CA ASN A 12 24.12 54.62 -6.65
C ASN A 12 25.49 54.57 -5.94
N ASP A 13 25.87 55.65 -5.25
CA ASP A 13 27.15 55.76 -4.52
C ASP A 13 27.00 55.68 -2.98
N ASP A 14 25.78 55.45 -2.48
CA ASP A 14 25.52 55.39 -1.03
C ASP A 14 26.07 54.08 -0.45
N ASN A 15 27.05 54.18 0.45
CA ASN A 15 27.61 53.04 1.20
C ASN A 15 26.74 52.63 2.39
N PHE A 16 25.85 53.51 2.85
CA PHE A 16 24.97 53.31 4.01
C PHE A 16 23.61 53.96 3.76
N CYS A 17 22.56 53.40 4.35
CA CYS A 17 21.24 54.00 4.27
C CYS A 17 21.13 55.23 5.16
N ASN A 18 20.83 56.38 4.55
CA ASN A 18 20.60 57.65 5.24
C ASN A 18 19.38 57.67 6.18
N ASN A 19 18.62 56.58 6.25
CA ASN A 19 17.41 56.46 7.09
C ASN A 19 17.60 55.57 8.31
N CYS A 20 18.15 54.36 8.12
CA CYS A 20 18.32 53.38 9.20
C CYS A 20 19.80 53.10 9.54
N GLY A 21 20.76 53.64 8.78
CA GLY A 21 22.20 53.45 9.02
C GLY A 21 22.78 52.13 8.50
N GLU A 22 21.97 51.26 7.91
CA GLU A 22 22.41 49.94 7.44
C GLU A 22 23.34 50.04 6.22
N LYS A 23 24.37 49.18 6.13
CA LYS A 23 25.34 49.20 5.04
C LYS A 23 24.70 48.75 3.72
N ALA A 24 24.90 49.52 2.66
CA ALA A 24 24.43 49.17 1.32
C ALA A 24 25.30 48.04 0.74
N ILE A 25 24.66 47.02 0.15
CA ILE A 25 25.34 45.93 -0.55
C ILE A 25 25.57 46.40 -1.99
N GLN A 26 26.81 46.77 -2.32
CA GLN A 26 27.16 47.09 -3.71
C GLN A 26 27.44 45.79 -4.48
N PRO A 27 26.88 45.60 -5.69
CA PRO A 27 27.27 44.49 -6.54
C PRO A 27 28.74 44.68 -6.96
N GLU A 28 29.58 43.67 -6.72
CA GLU A 28 30.98 43.69 -7.16
C GLU A 28 31.02 43.87 -8.68
N THR A 29 31.66 44.94 -9.14
CA THR A 29 31.94 45.19 -10.54
C THR A 29 32.90 44.12 -11.04
N PHE A 30 32.38 43.21 -11.86
CA PHE A 30 33.15 42.22 -12.59
C PHE A 30 34.14 42.94 -13.51
N ILE A 31 35.44 42.84 -13.21
CA ILE A 31 36.51 43.30 -14.09
C ILE A 31 36.85 42.11 -15.00
N PRO A 32 36.58 42.17 -16.32
CA PRO A 32 37.00 41.12 -17.24
C PRO A 32 38.52 41.21 -17.39
N THR A 33 39.22 40.16 -16.99
CA THR A 33 40.65 40.00 -17.24
C THR A 33 40.82 39.58 -18.70
N SER A 34 41.26 40.52 -19.54
CA SER A 34 41.75 40.25 -20.89
C SER A 34 43.25 40.05 -20.86
N GLU A 35 43.75 38.89 -21.25
CA GLU A 35 45.10 38.70 -21.79
C GLU A 35 45.07 37.46 -22.69
N ASP A 36 45.20 37.73 -23.99
CA ASP A 36 45.50 36.77 -25.05
C ASP A 36 46.97 36.34 -24.99
N ASP A 37 47.28 35.29 -25.76
CA ASP A 37 48.59 34.75 -26.18
C ASP A 37 49.15 33.59 -25.34
N GLU A 38 48.91 32.36 -25.80
CA GLU A 38 49.90 31.67 -26.65
C GLU A 38 49.32 30.38 -27.25
N ALA A 39 49.47 30.26 -28.56
CA ALA A 39 49.11 29.10 -29.35
C ALA A 39 50.28 28.10 -29.38
N GLU A 40 50.03 26.84 -29.03
CA GLU A 40 50.88 25.72 -29.47
C GLU A 40 50.04 24.57 -30.03
N GLU A 41 50.09 24.51 -31.36
CA GLU A 41 50.42 23.36 -32.21
C GLU A 41 49.83 21.97 -31.89
N ILE A 42 48.96 21.55 -32.82
CA ILE A 42 48.37 20.22 -32.93
C ILE A 42 49.41 19.25 -33.52
N THR A 43 49.68 18.13 -32.83
CA THR A 43 50.23 16.92 -33.47
C THR A 43 49.24 15.76 -33.35
N PRO A 44 48.98 14.99 -34.43
CA PRO A 44 48.02 13.88 -34.42
C PRO A 44 48.74 12.53 -34.31
N ILE A 45 48.48 11.71 -33.28
CA ILE A 45 48.91 10.30 -33.26
C ILE A 45 47.88 9.37 -32.60
N GLN A 46 47.31 8.52 -33.46
CA GLN A 46 47.04 7.08 -33.38
C GLN A 46 46.29 6.43 -32.20
N GLU A 47 45.15 5.86 -32.60
CA GLU A 47 44.50 4.61 -32.21
C GLU A 47 45.46 3.42 -32.01
N ASN A 48 45.58 2.89 -30.77
CA ASN A 48 45.39 1.47 -30.41
C ASN A 48 45.81 1.10 -28.97
N GLU A 49 45.02 0.16 -28.42
CA GLU A 49 45.23 -0.76 -27.28
C GLU A 49 44.79 -0.40 -25.84
N PRO A 50 44.11 -1.36 -25.15
CA PRO A 50 43.42 -1.14 -23.87
C PRO A 50 44.31 -1.36 -22.64
N LEU A 51 44.05 -0.54 -21.61
CA LEU A 51 44.67 -0.62 -20.29
C LEU A 51 44.27 -1.89 -19.50
N PRO A 52 45.18 -2.49 -18.71
CA PRO A 52 44.89 -3.63 -17.86
C PRO A 52 44.14 -3.21 -16.57
N ILE A 53 43.25 -4.09 -16.15
CA ILE A 53 42.46 -4.05 -14.92
C ILE A 53 43.41 -4.06 -13.71
N ILE A 54 43.33 -3.02 -12.88
CA ILE A 54 43.99 -2.97 -11.56
C ILE A 54 42.94 -3.36 -10.51
N GLU A 55 43.20 -4.49 -9.85
CA GLU A 55 42.45 -5.04 -8.73
C GLU A 55 42.86 -4.27 -7.45
N PRO A 56 41.93 -3.65 -6.68
CA PRO A 56 42.31 -2.94 -5.48
C PRO A 56 42.60 -3.90 -4.31
N GLU A 57 43.79 -3.71 -3.77
CA GLU A 57 44.44 -4.39 -2.67
C GLU A 57 43.70 -4.15 -1.32
N ILE A 58 43.53 -5.23 -0.57
CA ILE A 58 42.89 -5.28 0.75
C ILE A 58 43.86 -4.66 1.78
N ILE A 59 43.45 -3.58 2.45
CA ILE A 59 44.17 -3.04 3.61
C ILE A 59 43.45 -3.52 4.89
N PRO A 60 44.17 -4.14 5.85
CA PRO A 60 43.58 -4.70 7.05
C PRO A 60 43.28 -3.64 8.13
N GLU A 61 42.17 -3.95 8.80
CA GLU A 61 41.59 -3.34 10.00
C GLU A 61 42.58 -3.35 11.18
N GLU A 62 42.90 -2.17 11.71
CA GLU A 62 43.73 -1.97 12.89
C GLU A 62 42.83 -1.59 14.08
N ALA A 63 43.03 -2.30 15.19
CA ALA A 63 42.19 -2.32 16.37
C ALA A 63 42.52 -1.20 17.39
N GLU A 64 41.45 -0.69 18.02
CA GLU A 64 41.27 -0.28 19.44
C GLU A 64 42.29 0.70 20.11
N PRO A 65 41.83 1.64 20.99
CA PRO A 65 41.48 1.23 22.36
C PRO A 65 40.41 2.04 23.14
N ASP A 66 39.82 1.31 24.09
CA ASP A 66 39.54 1.63 25.51
C ASP A 66 38.61 2.78 25.97
N GLU A 67 37.58 2.31 26.71
CA GLU A 67 37.17 2.71 28.07
C GLU A 67 37.16 4.19 28.46
N VAL A 68 35.95 4.72 28.74
CA VAL A 68 35.70 5.50 29.96
C VAL A 68 34.34 5.15 30.54
N VAL A 69 34.39 4.52 31.72
CA VAL A 69 33.31 4.38 32.69
C VAL A 69 33.20 5.67 33.50
N ALA A 70 31.99 6.20 33.72
CA ALA A 70 31.68 7.00 34.90
C ALA A 70 30.17 6.95 35.20
N ASP A 71 29.91 6.62 36.47
CA ASP A 71 28.63 6.36 37.13
C ASP A 71 27.81 7.61 37.48
N GLU A 72 26.54 7.32 37.82
CA GLU A 72 25.68 7.93 38.85
C GLU A 72 25.53 9.46 38.92
N GLU A 73 24.28 9.94 38.81
CA GLU A 73 23.58 10.46 39.99
C GLU A 73 22.07 10.67 39.75
N THR A 74 21.33 10.23 40.75
CA THR A 74 19.91 10.45 41.06
C THR A 74 19.57 11.92 41.29
N LEU A 75 18.39 12.39 40.85
CA LEU A 75 17.62 13.34 41.66
C LEU A 75 16.11 13.30 41.36
N SER A 76 15.36 13.38 42.44
CA SER A 76 13.92 13.29 42.67
C SER A 76 13.19 14.64 42.58
N ASP A 77 11.86 14.56 42.71
CA ASP A 77 10.88 15.60 43.13
C ASP A 77 10.61 16.75 42.14
N ASP A 78 9.41 17.30 41.96
CA ASP A 78 8.12 17.33 42.69
C ASP A 78 7.02 17.64 41.61
N THR A 79 5.81 17.06 41.63
CA THR A 79 4.60 17.42 42.41
C THR A 79 4.06 18.86 42.17
N ILE A 80 2.72 18.99 42.14
CA ILE A 80 1.84 20.20 42.07
C ILE A 80 1.23 20.41 40.65
N SER A 81 -0.07 20.58 40.40
CA SER A 81 -1.29 20.68 41.23
C SER A 81 -2.55 20.43 40.38
N ASP A 82 -3.55 19.85 41.05
CA ASP A 82 -4.97 19.95 40.73
C ASP A 82 -5.46 21.36 40.39
N VAL A 83 -6.25 21.50 39.33
CA VAL A 83 -7.38 22.45 39.28
C VAL A 83 -8.57 21.77 38.62
N SER A 84 -9.50 21.33 39.47
CA SER A 84 -10.89 21.08 39.12
C SER A 84 -11.59 22.42 38.87
N ILE A 85 -12.28 22.56 37.73
CA ILE A 85 -13.41 23.48 37.59
C ILE A 85 -14.58 22.68 37.07
N LEU A 86 -15.53 22.47 37.97
CA LEU A 86 -16.87 21.94 37.77
C LEU A 86 -17.84 23.13 37.87
N SER A 87 -19.05 22.98 37.32
CA SER A 87 -20.19 23.92 37.19
C SER A 87 -20.18 24.73 35.88
N ASN A 88 -21.24 24.78 35.07
CA ASN A 88 -22.67 24.70 35.38
C ASN A 88 -23.50 24.15 34.19
N GLU A 89 -24.56 23.40 34.53
CA GLU A 89 -25.76 23.18 33.72
C GLU A 89 -26.50 24.52 33.50
N THR A 90 -27.30 24.66 32.44
CA THR A 90 -28.75 24.96 32.47
C THR A 90 -29.32 25.14 31.06
N GLU A 91 -30.51 24.58 30.90
CA GLU A 91 -31.45 24.49 29.78
C GLU A 91 -32.01 25.82 29.23
N HIS A 92 -32.38 25.84 27.93
CA HIS A 92 -33.66 26.35 27.36
C HIS A 92 -33.65 26.13 25.83
N SER A 93 -34.60 25.44 25.19
CA SER A 93 -36.01 25.84 24.89
C SER A 93 -36.02 27.11 24.00
N GLU A 94 -36.70 27.26 22.86
CA GLU A 94 -37.79 26.57 22.15
C GLU A 94 -37.95 27.28 20.76
N ASP A 95 -38.91 26.82 19.96
CA ASP A 95 -39.50 27.41 18.73
C ASP A 95 -38.79 27.17 17.38
N SER A 96 -39.30 26.35 16.45
CA SER A 96 -40.65 26.22 15.83
C SER A 96 -40.99 27.39 14.90
N VAL A 97 -41.14 27.11 13.58
CA VAL A 97 -42.24 27.56 12.69
C VAL A 97 -42.22 26.72 11.39
N ALA A 98 -43.41 26.26 10.99
CA ALA A 98 -43.80 25.55 9.75
C ALA A 98 -43.57 26.42 8.47
N ASP A 99 -43.82 26.03 7.21
CA ASP A 99 -44.97 25.32 6.65
C ASP A 99 -44.78 25.15 5.12
N GLY A 100 -45.54 24.22 4.54
CA GLY A 100 -45.91 24.17 3.11
C GLY A 100 -44.93 23.51 2.12
N GLN A 101 -45.33 22.89 1.00
CA GLN A 101 -46.54 22.17 0.58
C GLN A 101 -46.25 21.66 -0.85
N THR A 102 -46.40 20.35 -1.09
CA THR A 102 -46.88 19.69 -2.34
C THR A 102 -46.06 19.74 -3.66
N PRO A 103 -46.27 18.74 -4.57
CA PRO A 103 -45.26 18.18 -5.48
C PRO A 103 -45.47 18.58 -6.95
N PRO A 104 -44.65 18.06 -7.89
CA PRO A 104 -45.08 17.87 -9.26
C PRO A 104 -45.17 16.40 -9.68
N VAL A 105 -46.25 16.19 -10.44
CA VAL A 105 -46.62 15.10 -11.34
C VAL A 105 -45.63 14.95 -12.50
N MET A 106 -45.48 13.73 -13.03
CA MET A 106 -45.25 13.34 -14.45
C MET A 106 -44.65 11.93 -14.48
N ASP A 107 -44.76 11.09 -15.51
CA ASP A 107 -45.81 10.73 -16.45
C ASP A 107 -45.41 9.32 -16.95
N GLU A 108 -46.36 8.60 -17.54
CA GLU A 108 -46.26 7.25 -18.10
C GLU A 108 -45.04 7.01 -19.01
N VAL A 109 -44.54 5.75 -19.07
CA VAL A 109 -44.43 4.94 -20.31
C VAL A 109 -44.38 3.44 -19.95
N GLU A 110 -45.21 2.67 -20.66
CA GLU A 110 -45.37 1.22 -20.69
C GLU A 110 -44.14 0.45 -21.22
N GLU A 111 -43.94 -0.81 -20.79
CA GLU A 111 -43.70 -1.90 -21.76
C GLU A 111 -44.01 -3.30 -21.22
N HIS A 112 -44.66 -4.09 -22.08
CA HIS A 112 -45.07 -5.48 -21.97
C HIS A 112 -43.90 -6.49 -21.79
N ASN A 113 -44.11 -7.59 -21.06
CA ASN A 113 -44.18 -8.91 -21.73
C ASN A 113 -44.66 -10.09 -20.85
N GLU A 114 -45.76 -10.67 -21.33
CA GLU A 114 -46.18 -12.07 -21.44
C GLU A 114 -45.80 -13.16 -20.40
N THR A 115 -46.88 -13.60 -19.75
CA THR A 115 -47.10 -14.88 -19.08
C THR A 115 -47.33 -16.00 -20.11
N ILE A 116 -46.69 -17.17 -19.94
CA ILE A 116 -47.10 -18.41 -20.62
C ILE A 116 -47.60 -19.43 -19.59
N GLN A 117 -48.91 -19.68 -19.63
CA GLN A 117 -49.59 -20.87 -19.13
C GLN A 117 -49.74 -21.89 -20.27
N GLY A 118 -49.60 -23.17 -19.95
CA GLY A 118 -50.14 -24.30 -20.72
C GLY A 118 -50.35 -25.44 -19.72
N GLU A 119 -51.56 -25.67 -19.24
CA GLU A 119 -52.68 -26.43 -19.85
C GLU A 119 -52.50 -27.96 -19.70
N TYR A 120 -53.41 -28.53 -18.90
CA TYR A 120 -53.58 -29.94 -18.63
C TYR A 120 -54.45 -30.58 -19.73
N THR A 121 -54.23 -31.85 -20.06
CA THR A 121 -55.32 -32.72 -20.56
C THR A 121 -55.12 -34.17 -20.14
N GLU A 122 -56.24 -34.80 -19.80
CA GLU A 122 -56.47 -36.10 -19.19
C GLU A 122 -56.28 -37.31 -20.13
N SER A 123 -56.00 -38.48 -19.54
CA SER A 123 -56.84 -39.72 -19.55
C SER A 123 -56.10 -41.06 -19.78
N PRO A 124 -56.54 -42.16 -19.13
CA PRO A 124 -56.00 -43.53 -19.18
C PRO A 124 -56.85 -44.43 -20.15
N PRO A 125 -56.95 -45.79 -20.10
CA PRO A 125 -56.26 -46.87 -19.34
C PRO A 125 -55.89 -48.16 -20.15
N ILE A 126 -55.19 -49.09 -19.47
CA ILE A 126 -55.23 -50.59 -19.51
C ILE A 126 -55.27 -51.33 -20.88
N ILE A 127 -54.29 -52.24 -21.07
CA ILE A 127 -54.46 -53.49 -21.83
C ILE A 127 -53.93 -54.68 -21.00
N PHE A 128 -54.81 -55.64 -20.75
CA PHE A 128 -54.49 -57.01 -20.30
C PHE A 128 -54.09 -57.86 -21.52
N VAL A 129 -53.04 -58.69 -21.37
CA VAL A 129 -52.93 -59.98 -22.07
C VAL A 129 -52.42 -61.01 -21.08
N ASN A 130 -53.17 -62.10 -20.99
CA ASN A 130 -52.96 -63.30 -20.19
C ASN A 130 -52.39 -64.45 -21.07
N ASP A 131 -51.85 -65.46 -20.38
CA ASP A 131 -51.60 -66.86 -20.80
C ASP A 131 -50.38 -67.08 -21.73
N ALA A 132 -49.53 -68.11 -21.61
CA ALA A 132 -49.48 -69.34 -20.82
C ALA A 132 -48.00 -69.78 -20.70
N GLU A 133 -47.56 -70.30 -19.55
CA GLU A 133 -47.20 -71.73 -19.37
C GLU A 133 -45.83 -72.15 -19.95
N GLN A 134 -44.83 -72.23 -19.08
CA GLN A 134 -44.02 -73.45 -18.97
C GLN A 134 -43.26 -73.49 -17.64
N ALA A 135 -43.56 -74.54 -16.88
CA ALA A 135 -42.88 -74.93 -15.66
C ALA A 135 -41.56 -75.63 -16.00
N GLU A 136 -40.50 -75.29 -15.27
CA GLU A 136 -39.44 -76.24 -14.93
C GLU A 136 -38.84 -75.87 -13.56
N GLU A 137 -38.60 -76.93 -12.77
CA GLU A 137 -38.27 -76.96 -11.34
C GLU A 137 -36.85 -76.44 -10.98
N PRO A 138 -36.57 -76.21 -9.70
CA PRO A 138 -35.51 -75.29 -9.26
C PRO A 138 -34.17 -76.00 -9.05
N ASP A 139 -33.12 -75.52 -9.71
CA ASP A 139 -31.75 -75.82 -9.30
C ASP A 139 -31.31 -74.83 -8.20
N LEU A 140 -31.40 -75.34 -6.97
CA LEU A 140 -30.72 -74.83 -5.79
C LEU A 140 -29.20 -74.87 -5.98
N ILE A 141 -28.65 -73.85 -6.63
CA ILE A 141 -27.28 -73.42 -6.37
C ILE A 141 -27.39 -72.03 -5.78
N ILE A 142 -27.52 -72.00 -4.45
CA ILE A 142 -27.29 -70.80 -3.65
C ILE A 142 -25.86 -70.36 -3.95
N THR A 143 -25.71 -69.39 -4.83
CA THR A 143 -24.52 -68.58 -4.95
C THR A 143 -24.37 -67.83 -3.63
N GLU A 144 -23.59 -68.40 -2.72
CA GLU A 144 -23.06 -67.78 -1.50
C GLU A 144 -22.34 -66.44 -1.77
N ASN A 145 -22.16 -66.09 -3.06
CA ASN A 145 -21.61 -64.83 -3.54
C ASN A 145 -22.62 -63.67 -3.65
N GLU A 146 -23.94 -63.91 -3.63
CA GLU A 146 -24.93 -62.81 -3.71
C GLU A 146 -25.39 -62.32 -2.33
N ALA A 147 -25.54 -63.21 -1.34
CA ALA A 147 -25.79 -62.83 0.05
C ALA A 147 -24.62 -62.05 0.70
N ARG A 148 -23.41 -62.10 0.10
CA ARG A 148 -22.24 -61.31 0.55
C ARG A 148 -22.14 -59.92 -0.08
N LYS A 149 -23.01 -59.58 -1.06
CA LYS A 149 -23.00 -58.26 -1.72
C LYS A 149 -23.90 -57.23 -1.03
N GLU A 150 -24.90 -57.64 -0.24
CA GLU A 150 -25.89 -56.71 0.33
C GLU A 150 -25.52 -56.14 1.72
N GLN A 151 -24.46 -56.61 2.38
CA GLN A 151 -23.95 -55.99 3.62
C GLN A 151 -22.87 -54.91 3.38
N ARG A 152 -22.87 -54.24 2.23
CA ARG A 152 -22.10 -53.00 2.08
C ARG A 152 -22.88 -51.84 2.68
N THR A 153 -22.70 -51.64 3.98
CA THR A 153 -23.19 -50.48 4.72
C THR A 153 -23.00 -49.18 3.90
N PRO A 154 -24.03 -48.32 3.74
CA PRO A 154 -23.97 -47.08 2.95
C PRO A 154 -23.03 -45.99 3.53
N ARG A 155 -22.28 -46.28 4.60
CA ARG A 155 -21.40 -45.33 5.31
C ARG A 155 -20.21 -44.80 4.50
N SER A 156 -19.90 -45.36 3.32
CA SER A 156 -18.69 -44.95 2.55
C SER A 156 -18.88 -43.73 1.64
N SER A 157 -20.12 -43.39 1.25
CA SER A 157 -20.38 -42.23 0.36
C SER A 157 -20.34 -40.91 1.13
N SER A 158 -20.96 -40.84 2.31
CA SER A 158 -20.99 -39.63 3.14
C SER A 158 -19.60 -39.16 3.55
N VAL A 159 -18.70 -40.09 3.91
CA VAL A 159 -17.32 -39.75 4.28
C VAL A 159 -16.55 -39.14 3.11
N LYS A 160 -16.78 -39.61 1.87
CA LYS A 160 -16.13 -39.05 0.68
C LYS A 160 -16.60 -37.62 0.42
N ILE A 161 -17.91 -37.37 0.49
CA ILE A 161 -18.50 -36.05 0.28
C ILE A 161 -17.95 -35.05 1.31
N THR A 162 -17.97 -35.40 2.60
CA THR A 162 -17.45 -34.53 3.68
C THR A 162 -15.96 -34.22 3.47
N THR A 163 -15.14 -35.21 3.09
CA THR A 163 -13.71 -34.95 2.84
C THR A 163 -13.47 -34.03 1.65
N THR A 164 -14.26 -34.14 0.58
CA THR A 164 -14.16 -33.25 -0.57
C THR A 164 -14.52 -31.83 -0.18
N VAL A 165 -15.63 -31.63 0.53
CA VAL A 165 -16.07 -30.31 1.02
C VAL A 165 -15.00 -29.68 1.92
N CYS A 166 -14.45 -30.43 2.88
CA CYS A 166 -13.36 -29.92 3.72
C CYS A 166 -12.09 -29.57 2.92
N SER A 167 -11.78 -30.31 1.85
CA SER A 167 -10.63 -29.98 0.99
C SER A 167 -10.83 -28.71 0.18
N VAL A 168 -12.05 -28.46 -0.31
CA VAL A 168 -12.42 -27.22 -1.00
C VAL A 168 -12.33 -26.04 -0.03
N PHE A 169 -12.87 -26.20 1.17
CA PHE A 169 -12.79 -25.18 2.22
C PHE A 169 -11.35 -24.88 2.63
N LEU A 170 -10.50 -25.90 2.75
CA LEU A 170 -9.08 -25.74 3.02
C LEU A 170 -8.37 -24.96 1.89
N SER A 171 -8.64 -25.30 0.63
CA SER A 171 -8.10 -24.56 -0.51
C SER A 171 -8.56 -23.10 -0.52
N LEU A 172 -9.82 -22.83 -0.17
CA LEU A 172 -10.35 -21.48 -0.04
C LEU A 172 -9.61 -20.69 1.05
N LEU A 173 -9.44 -21.28 2.25
CA LEU A 173 -8.70 -20.65 3.34
C LEU A 173 -7.25 -20.34 2.93
N ILE A 174 -6.55 -21.30 2.32
CA ILE A 174 -5.18 -21.09 1.84
C ILE A 174 -5.14 -19.98 0.78
N GLY A 175 -6.12 -19.92 -0.12
CA GLY A 175 -6.26 -18.86 -1.10
C GLY A 175 -6.43 -17.48 -0.47
N ILE A 176 -7.35 -17.34 0.50
CA ILE A 176 -7.57 -16.09 1.24
C ILE A 176 -6.30 -15.70 2.00
N MET A 177 -5.62 -16.67 2.63
CA MET A 177 -4.36 -16.43 3.34
C MET A 177 -3.27 -15.90 2.41
N LEU A 178 -3.12 -16.50 1.23
CA LEU A 178 -2.14 -16.04 0.25
C LEU A 178 -2.48 -14.65 -0.28
N ILE A 179 -3.75 -14.34 -0.54
CA ILE A 179 -4.17 -13.00 -0.96
C ILE A 179 -3.86 -11.96 0.12
N ALA A 180 -4.20 -12.26 1.39
CA ALA A 180 -3.90 -11.38 2.51
C ALA A 180 -2.39 -11.20 2.70
N LEU A 181 -1.62 -12.28 2.62
CA LEU A 181 -0.15 -12.26 2.70
C LEU A 181 0.47 -11.46 1.55
N VAL A 182 -0.04 -11.63 0.34
CA VAL A 182 0.39 -10.85 -0.84
C VAL A 182 0.16 -9.37 -0.59
N GLY A 183 -1.03 -8.98 -0.13
CA GLY A 183 -1.31 -7.58 0.17
C GLY A 183 -0.45 -7.03 1.31
N GLN A 184 -0.22 -7.80 2.37
CA GLN A 184 0.71 -7.40 3.44
C GLN A 184 2.15 -7.23 2.93
N VAL A 185 2.63 -8.13 2.07
CA VAL A 185 3.96 -8.04 1.46
C VAL A 185 4.03 -6.81 0.55
N ILE A 186 3.00 -6.54 -0.26
CA ILE A 186 2.92 -5.33 -1.10
C ILE A 186 3.01 -4.08 -0.23
N ILE A 187 2.24 -4.00 0.85
CA ILE A 187 2.22 -2.84 1.74
C ILE A 187 3.59 -2.68 2.42
N ARG A 188 4.15 -3.76 3.00
CA ARG A 188 5.41 -3.69 3.77
C ARG A 188 6.66 -3.49 2.92
N THR A 189 6.70 -4.09 1.73
CA THR A 189 7.90 -4.06 0.88
C THR A 189 7.79 -3.04 -0.24
N GLY A 190 6.58 -2.76 -0.73
CA GLY A 190 6.34 -1.80 -1.81
C GLY A 190 6.47 -0.35 -1.34
N LEU A 191 5.96 -0.04 -0.16
CA LEU A 191 5.84 1.32 0.37
C LEU A 191 6.95 1.65 1.37
N THR A 192 8.20 1.49 0.92
CA THR A 192 9.39 1.91 1.68
C THR A 192 9.81 3.32 1.29
N GLU A 193 10.38 4.09 2.22
CA GLU A 193 10.84 5.48 1.99
C GLU A 193 11.72 5.58 0.74
N GLN A 194 12.71 4.71 0.60
CA GLN A 194 13.62 4.71 -0.55
C GLN A 194 12.90 4.53 -1.89
N ARG A 195 11.89 3.65 -1.94
CA ARG A 195 11.14 3.38 -3.17
C ARG A 195 10.19 4.51 -3.50
N ILE A 196 9.47 5.02 -2.51
CA ILE A 196 8.61 6.18 -2.72
C ILE A 196 9.46 7.38 -3.12
N THR A 197 10.61 7.61 -2.50
CA THR A 197 11.56 8.67 -2.88
C THR A 197 12.05 8.50 -4.32
N ALA A 198 12.50 7.30 -4.70
CA ALA A 198 12.94 7.02 -6.06
C ALA A 198 11.81 7.22 -7.09
N ALA A 199 10.59 6.88 -6.71
CA ALA A 199 9.42 7.02 -7.54
C ALA A 199 8.99 8.50 -7.66
N LEU A 200 9.06 9.27 -6.57
CA LEU A 200 8.81 10.71 -6.57
C LEU A 200 9.87 11.50 -7.36
N ARG A 201 11.14 11.08 -7.32
CA ARG A 201 12.21 11.66 -8.15
C ARG A 201 11.99 11.48 -9.65
N SER A 202 11.16 10.51 -10.06
CA SER A 202 10.79 10.34 -11.47
C SER A 202 9.69 11.29 -11.93
N ILE A 203 9.07 12.03 -10.99
CA ILE A 203 8.07 13.05 -11.29
C ILE A 203 8.80 14.36 -11.52
N ASP A 204 8.63 14.95 -12.70
CA ASP A 204 9.11 16.28 -12.99
C ASP A 204 8.08 17.29 -12.49
N TYR A 205 8.28 17.80 -11.27
CA TYR A 205 7.36 18.76 -10.63
C TYR A 205 7.12 20.04 -11.45
N ASN A 206 8.00 20.35 -12.39
CA ASN A 206 7.96 21.56 -13.21
C ASN A 206 7.29 21.32 -14.57
N ASN A 207 7.30 20.08 -15.08
CA ASN A 207 6.78 19.76 -16.42
C ASN A 207 5.58 18.80 -16.41
N ASP A 208 5.44 17.97 -15.37
CA ASP A 208 4.35 17.00 -15.28
C ASP A 208 3.07 17.69 -14.83
N LYS A 209 2.06 17.60 -15.71
CA LYS A 209 0.74 18.18 -15.47
C LYS A 209 -0.05 17.29 -14.52
N ILE A 210 -0.57 17.88 -13.44
CA ILE A 210 -1.33 17.16 -12.44
C ILE A 210 -2.80 17.09 -12.86
N LYS A 211 -3.12 16.37 -13.94
CA LYS A 211 -4.52 16.16 -14.30
C LYS A 211 -5.11 15.02 -13.46
N GLY A 212 -6.08 15.35 -12.60
CA GLY A 212 -6.89 14.37 -11.86
C GLY A 212 -6.23 13.74 -10.63
N VAL A 213 -5.04 14.22 -10.21
CA VAL A 213 -4.43 13.82 -8.92
C VAL A 213 -4.84 14.78 -7.80
N LEU A 214 -5.01 16.07 -8.12
CA LEU A 214 -5.51 17.11 -7.22
C LEU A 214 -6.82 17.68 -7.77
N ASP A 215 -7.75 17.99 -6.88
CA ASP A 215 -8.98 18.70 -7.22
C ASP A 215 -8.67 20.20 -7.30
N ILE A 216 -8.24 20.63 -8.49
CA ILE A 216 -7.81 22.02 -8.75
C ILE A 216 -8.95 23.00 -8.47
N ASN A 217 -10.20 22.60 -8.72
CA ASN A 217 -11.37 23.46 -8.48
C ASN A 217 -11.56 23.71 -6.98
N ALA A 218 -11.45 22.66 -6.16
CA ALA A 218 -11.52 22.80 -4.71
C ALA A 218 -10.38 23.65 -4.13
N LEU A 219 -9.16 23.56 -4.70
CA LEU A 219 -8.06 24.45 -4.31
C LEU A 219 -8.30 25.90 -4.74
N SER A 220 -8.76 26.10 -5.97
CA SER A 220 -9.07 27.41 -6.53
C SER A 220 -10.13 28.14 -5.70
N GLU A 221 -11.20 27.43 -5.29
CA GLU A 221 -12.24 27.95 -4.41
C GLU A 221 -11.71 28.25 -3.00
N LYS A 222 -10.88 27.36 -2.42
CA LYS A 222 -10.37 27.54 -1.06
C LYS A 222 -9.46 28.77 -0.92
N TYR A 223 -8.62 29.02 -1.92
CA TYR A 223 -7.65 30.12 -1.89
C TYR A 223 -8.12 31.37 -2.64
N ASP A 224 -9.33 31.37 -3.21
CA ASP A 224 -9.87 32.46 -4.04
C ASP A 224 -8.92 32.86 -5.20
N THR A 225 -8.31 31.86 -5.82
CA THR A 225 -7.31 32.03 -6.89
C THR A 225 -7.67 31.20 -8.11
N GLU A 226 -7.65 31.76 -9.32
CA GLU A 226 -7.85 30.99 -10.55
C GLU A 226 -6.61 30.16 -10.89
N ILE A 227 -6.67 28.85 -10.61
CA ILE A 227 -5.59 27.90 -10.90
C ILE A 227 -5.89 27.21 -12.25
N PRO A 228 -4.96 27.19 -13.22
CA PRO A 228 -5.17 26.48 -14.49
C PRO A 228 -5.44 24.98 -14.28
N GLU A 229 -6.44 24.41 -14.97
CA GLU A 229 -6.80 22.97 -14.87
C GLU A 229 -5.66 22.00 -15.25
N ASN A 230 -4.64 22.49 -15.94
CA ASN A 230 -3.51 21.71 -16.40
C ASN A 230 -2.20 22.16 -15.76
N ALA A 231 -2.30 22.77 -14.56
CA ALA A 231 -1.17 23.28 -13.82
C ALA A 231 -0.21 22.18 -13.36
N THR A 232 1.08 22.49 -13.34
CA THR A 232 2.13 21.66 -12.72
C THR A 232 2.16 21.86 -11.22
N ILE A 233 2.88 21.01 -10.47
CA ILE A 233 2.95 21.12 -9.00
C ILE A 233 3.51 22.50 -8.60
N ALA A 234 4.56 22.94 -9.30
CA ALA A 234 5.18 24.24 -9.08
C ALA A 234 4.22 25.41 -9.37
N GLU A 235 3.40 25.29 -10.42
CA GLU A 235 2.38 26.29 -10.75
C GLU A 235 1.29 26.37 -9.68
N ILE A 236 0.79 25.22 -9.21
CA ILE A 236 -0.21 25.19 -8.14
C ILE A 236 0.33 25.86 -6.88
N ILE A 237 1.57 25.52 -6.47
CA ILE A 237 2.21 26.15 -5.31
C ILE A 237 2.33 27.67 -5.51
N TYR A 238 2.78 28.10 -6.70
CA TYR A 238 2.91 29.52 -7.03
C TYR A 238 1.58 30.29 -6.91
N TYR A 239 0.49 29.74 -7.45
CA TYR A 239 -0.83 30.37 -7.38
C TYR A 239 -1.45 30.35 -5.97
N CYS A 240 -1.08 29.39 -5.13
CA CYS A 240 -1.52 29.35 -3.72
C CYS A 240 -0.72 30.29 -2.80
N ILE A 241 0.36 30.93 -3.28
CA ILE A 241 1.08 31.95 -2.53
C ILE A 241 0.38 33.29 -2.76
N ASP A 242 0.00 33.97 -1.67
CA ASP A 242 -0.57 35.31 -1.73
C ASP A 242 0.51 36.34 -2.11
N GLN A 243 0.67 36.58 -3.41
CA GLN A 243 1.72 37.44 -3.96
C GLN A 243 1.56 38.91 -3.54
N ASP A 244 0.35 39.34 -3.17
CA ASP A 244 0.03 40.74 -2.87
C ASP A 244 0.54 41.18 -1.49
N GLU A 245 0.81 40.23 -0.59
CA GLU A 245 1.40 40.50 0.72
C GLU A 245 2.94 40.66 0.68
N PHE A 246 3.61 40.29 -0.42
CA PHE A 246 5.07 40.33 -0.51
C PHE A 246 5.60 41.65 -1.06
N ILE A 247 6.59 42.22 -0.36
CA ILE A 247 7.37 43.38 -0.86
C ILE A 247 8.14 43.01 -2.14
N ASN A 248 8.61 41.76 -2.23
CA ASN A 248 9.23 41.17 -3.42
C ASN A 248 8.47 39.89 -3.77
N PRO A 249 7.58 39.92 -4.77
CA PRO A 249 6.86 38.73 -5.23
C PRO A 249 7.81 37.63 -5.64
N ILE A 250 7.49 36.39 -5.28
CA ILE A 250 8.30 35.22 -5.62
C ILE A 250 7.92 34.79 -7.03
N SER A 251 8.87 34.77 -7.95
CA SER A 251 8.62 34.31 -9.32
C SER A 251 8.35 32.80 -9.37
N LYS A 252 7.61 32.38 -10.39
CA LYS A 252 7.36 30.96 -10.67
C LYS A 252 8.64 30.14 -10.83
N ASP A 253 9.68 30.71 -11.44
CA ASP A 253 10.99 30.08 -11.60
C ASP A 253 11.74 29.93 -10.26
N GLU A 254 11.49 30.81 -9.29
CA GLU A 254 12.02 30.66 -7.93
C GLU A 254 11.29 29.54 -7.18
N VAL A 255 9.96 29.42 -7.33
CA VAL A 255 9.19 28.29 -6.78
C VAL A 255 9.67 26.96 -7.36
N ALA A 256 9.87 26.88 -8.67
CA ALA A 256 10.42 25.70 -9.34
C ALA A 256 11.80 25.32 -8.79
N ARG A 257 12.70 26.30 -8.63
CA ARG A 257 14.05 26.10 -8.07
C ARG A 257 14.02 25.72 -6.60
N LEU A 258 13.05 26.22 -5.82
CA LEU A 258 12.86 25.81 -4.44
C LEU A 258 12.47 24.34 -4.37
N ILE A 259 11.48 23.90 -5.16
CA ILE A 259 11.03 22.50 -5.15
C ILE A 259 12.17 21.54 -5.53
N GLU A 260 12.97 21.88 -6.55
CA GLU A 260 14.09 21.04 -7.00
C GLU A 260 15.24 20.97 -5.98
N ARG A 261 15.51 22.08 -5.28
CA ARG A 261 16.64 22.16 -4.33
C ARG A 261 16.28 21.64 -2.95
N LEU A 262 15.03 21.81 -2.54
CA LEU A 262 14.52 21.21 -1.33
C LEU A 262 14.42 19.70 -1.55
N ASN A 263 14.81 18.89 -0.56
CA ASN A 263 14.63 17.43 -0.62
C ASN A 263 13.16 17.06 -0.37
N PHE A 264 12.24 17.68 -1.11
CA PHE A 264 10.80 17.60 -0.90
C PHE A 264 10.30 16.18 -1.13
N GLU A 265 10.89 15.45 -2.07
CA GLU A 265 10.57 14.05 -2.36
C GLU A 265 10.85 13.15 -1.17
N LYS A 266 11.97 13.39 -0.46
CA LYS A 266 12.33 12.62 0.73
C LYS A 266 11.33 12.89 1.86
N PHE A 267 10.98 14.15 2.09
CA PHE A 267 9.99 14.52 3.08
C PHE A 267 8.62 13.90 2.77
N ILE A 268 8.12 14.03 1.53
CA ILE A 268 6.85 13.40 1.12
C ILE A 268 6.93 11.88 1.29
N ALA A 269 8.03 11.25 0.90
CA ALA A 269 8.21 9.81 1.03
C ALA A 269 8.13 9.37 2.49
N GLU A 270 8.81 10.04 3.41
CA GLU A 270 8.74 9.77 4.84
C GLU A 270 7.30 9.88 5.36
N ARG A 271 6.57 10.94 4.97
CA ARG A 271 5.17 11.14 5.38
C ARG A 271 4.23 10.12 4.76
N ALA A 272 4.45 9.72 3.51
CA ALA A 272 3.66 8.67 2.85
C ALA A 272 3.87 7.31 3.50
N VAL A 273 5.09 6.98 3.92
CA VAL A 273 5.36 5.76 4.70
C VAL A 273 4.65 5.82 6.05
N LYS A 274 4.75 6.96 6.76
CA LYS A 274 4.03 7.18 8.02
C LYS A 274 2.52 7.02 7.84
N ALA A 275 1.96 7.57 6.77
CA ALA A 275 0.55 7.43 6.40
C ALA A 275 0.12 5.97 6.30
N VAL A 276 0.88 5.18 5.54
CA VAL A 276 0.62 3.76 5.35
C VAL A 276 0.69 3.00 6.67
N ASP A 277 1.65 3.35 7.53
CA ASP A 277 1.84 2.70 8.82
C ASP A 277 0.73 3.06 9.82
N VAL A 278 0.30 4.32 9.83
CA VAL A 278 -0.87 4.80 10.58
C VAL A 278 -2.12 4.08 10.10
N LEU A 279 -2.38 4.01 8.80
CA LEU A 279 -3.55 3.31 8.23
C LEU A 279 -3.52 1.80 8.53
N ARG A 280 -2.34 1.18 8.51
CA ARG A 280 -2.18 -0.25 8.80
C ARG A 280 -2.43 -0.58 10.27
N ARG A 281 -1.87 0.23 11.18
CA ARG A 281 -2.04 0.05 12.63
C ARG A 281 -3.38 0.57 13.11
N GLY A 282 -3.98 1.50 12.36
CA GLY A 282 -5.01 2.46 12.74
C GLY A 282 -4.76 3.05 14.11
N SER A 283 -3.73 3.88 14.10
CA SER A 283 -3.38 4.81 15.16
C SER A 283 -4.12 6.13 14.89
N ASP A 284 -4.55 6.82 15.94
CA ASP A 284 -5.09 8.18 15.84
C ASP A 284 -4.01 9.24 15.60
N GLU A 285 -2.76 8.82 15.38
CA GLU A 285 -1.64 9.71 15.11
C GLU A 285 -1.83 10.49 13.81
N GLN A 286 -1.58 11.79 13.86
CA GLN A 286 -1.58 12.63 12.66
C GLN A 286 -0.43 12.25 11.74
N ILE A 287 -0.75 12.06 10.46
CA ILE A 287 0.23 11.69 9.43
C ILE A 287 1.21 12.85 9.19
N VAL A 288 0.71 14.08 9.22
CA VAL A 288 1.50 15.31 9.11
C VAL A 288 0.96 16.30 10.12
N SER A 289 1.85 16.83 10.96
CA SER A 289 1.54 17.96 11.85
C SER A 289 2.12 19.27 11.29
N PRO A 290 1.53 20.43 11.64
CA PRO A 290 2.11 21.75 11.35
C PRO A 290 3.58 21.83 11.75
N LYS A 291 3.89 21.39 12.97
CA LYS A 291 5.25 21.35 13.51
C LYS A 291 6.22 20.56 12.64
N GLU A 292 5.85 19.39 12.13
CA GLU A 292 6.72 18.58 11.27
C GLU A 292 7.05 19.27 9.94
N ILE A 293 6.12 20.07 9.39
CA ILE A 293 6.38 20.89 8.19
C ILE A 293 7.37 22.02 8.53
N ILE A 294 7.15 22.70 9.66
CA ILE A 294 8.01 23.80 10.10
C ILE A 294 9.41 23.30 10.45
N ASP A 295 9.52 22.17 11.12
CA ASP A 295 10.81 21.55 11.44
C ASP A 295 11.59 21.18 10.17
N PHE A 296 10.91 20.67 9.13
CA PHE A 296 11.52 20.46 7.82
C PHE A 296 12.06 21.77 7.20
N LEU A 297 11.30 22.87 7.26
CA LEU A 297 11.75 24.17 6.76
C LEU A 297 12.87 24.79 7.61
N ARG A 298 12.86 24.51 8.92
CA ARG A 298 13.83 25.01 9.92
C ARG A 298 15.18 24.32 9.78
N GLU A 299 15.25 23.09 9.27
CA GLU A 299 16.52 22.38 9.03
C GLU A 299 17.53 23.29 8.31
N ASP A 300 18.74 23.40 8.85
CA ASP A 300 19.77 24.37 8.41
C ASP A 300 19.99 24.35 6.88
N LYS A 301 19.97 23.16 6.28
CA LYS A 301 20.12 22.98 4.83
C LYS A 301 18.96 23.59 4.05
N ASN A 302 17.72 23.31 4.47
CA ASN A 302 16.51 23.76 3.78
C ASN A 302 16.33 25.27 4.00
N LYS A 303 16.53 25.74 5.23
CA LYS A 303 16.57 27.17 5.55
C LYS A 303 17.55 27.92 4.66
N ALA A 304 18.81 27.47 4.56
CA ALA A 304 19.81 28.14 3.74
C ALA A 304 19.43 28.17 2.24
N ILE A 305 18.78 27.11 1.73
CA ILE A 305 18.28 27.07 0.35
C ILE A 305 17.17 28.11 0.13
N ILE A 306 16.24 28.21 1.08
CA ILE A 306 15.12 29.14 1.01
C ILE A 306 15.64 30.58 1.07
N GLU A 307 16.47 30.90 2.06
CA GLU A 307 17.04 32.25 2.23
C GLU A 307 17.84 32.68 1.00
N LYS A 308 18.61 31.77 0.39
CA LYS A 308 19.38 32.04 -0.82
C LYS A 308 18.50 32.24 -2.06
N THR A 309 17.37 31.54 -2.14
CA THR A 309 16.52 31.56 -3.34
C THR A 309 15.53 32.72 -3.31
N ILE A 310 14.95 33.02 -2.16
CA ILE A 310 14.00 34.12 -1.97
C ILE A 310 14.72 35.43 -1.65
N GLY A 311 15.95 35.37 -1.14
CA GLY A 311 16.73 36.54 -0.76
C GLY A 311 16.29 37.18 0.56
N ILE A 312 15.53 36.46 1.38
CA ILE A 312 15.02 36.92 2.69
C ILE A 312 15.54 36.00 3.78
N ARG A 313 16.03 36.59 4.89
CA ARG A 313 16.44 35.83 6.07
C ARG A 313 15.22 35.44 6.90
N ILE A 314 15.10 34.16 7.25
CA ILE A 314 13.99 33.65 8.05
C ILE A 314 14.40 33.61 9.52
N LEU A 315 13.68 34.35 10.35
CA LEU A 315 13.89 34.43 11.79
C LEU A 315 13.07 33.35 12.50
N GLU A 316 13.44 33.06 13.75
CA GLU A 316 12.73 32.09 14.57
C GLU A 316 11.28 32.49 14.83
N ILE A 317 11.02 33.80 14.90
CA ILE A 317 9.67 34.35 15.05
C ILE A 317 8.80 34.07 13.81
N ASP A 318 9.41 33.99 12.62
CA ASP A 318 8.69 33.68 11.38
C ASP A 318 8.28 32.21 11.38
N PHE A 319 9.14 31.30 11.85
CA PHE A 319 8.78 29.88 12.01
C PHE A 319 7.62 29.69 13.00
N ALA A 320 7.66 30.38 14.14
CA ALA A 320 6.55 30.34 15.10
C ALA A 320 5.25 30.92 14.52
N TYR A 321 5.36 31.98 13.72
CA TYR A 321 4.20 32.56 13.02
C TYR A 321 3.63 31.61 11.96
N MET A 322 4.49 30.96 11.17
CA MET A 322 4.08 29.97 10.17
C MET A 322 3.41 28.76 10.82
N GLU A 323 3.95 28.25 11.93
CA GLU A 323 3.35 27.14 12.69
C GLU A 323 1.93 27.50 13.14
N LYS A 324 1.77 28.68 13.76
CA LYS A 324 0.47 29.19 14.19
C LYS A 324 -0.52 29.34 13.04
N GLN A 325 -0.10 29.88 11.90
CA GLN A 325 -0.96 30.03 10.73
C GLN A 325 -1.41 28.68 10.14
N LEU A 326 -0.52 27.67 10.14
CA LEU A 326 -0.87 26.32 9.72
C LEU A 326 -1.89 25.69 10.68
N GLU A 327 -1.74 25.90 11.98
CA GLU A 327 -2.69 25.44 12.98
C GLU A 327 -4.06 26.11 12.86
N GLU A 328 -4.10 27.44 12.72
CA GLU A 328 -5.36 28.21 12.73
C GLU A 328 -6.11 28.14 11.40
N LYS A 329 -5.42 28.30 10.26
CA LYS A 329 -6.08 28.38 8.93
C LYS A 329 -6.19 27.03 8.23
N ASN A 330 -5.33 26.06 8.56
CA ASN A 330 -5.21 24.81 7.80
C ASN A 330 -5.47 23.54 8.61
N GLN A 331 -5.97 23.65 9.85
CA GLN A 331 -6.32 22.49 10.68
C GLN A 331 -7.21 21.48 9.95
N GLY A 332 -8.18 21.97 9.18
CA GLY A 332 -9.07 21.12 8.38
C GLY A 332 -8.34 20.26 7.35
N CYS A 333 -7.24 20.73 6.78
CA CYS A 333 -6.41 19.94 5.86
C CYS A 333 -5.65 18.85 6.60
N PHE A 334 -5.11 19.13 7.78
CA PHE A 334 -4.39 18.13 8.59
C PHE A 334 -5.34 17.06 9.15
N ASN A 335 -6.57 17.44 9.50
CA ASN A 335 -7.59 16.51 9.97
C ASN A 335 -8.01 15.50 8.89
N VAL A 336 -7.95 15.86 7.60
CA VAL A 336 -8.16 14.92 6.49
C VAL A 336 -7.08 13.83 6.47
N PHE A 337 -5.85 14.17 6.87
CA PHE A 337 -4.74 13.24 7.03
C PHE A 337 -4.69 12.58 8.41
N SER A 338 -5.83 12.49 9.10
CA SER A 338 -6.02 11.65 10.29
C SER A 338 -6.82 10.39 9.93
N GLU A 339 -6.72 9.33 10.73
CA GLU A 339 -7.53 8.12 10.54
C GLU A 339 -9.04 8.46 10.46
N ASN A 340 -9.51 9.39 11.28
CA ASN A 340 -10.90 9.87 11.26
C ASN A 340 -11.26 10.60 9.96
N GLY A 341 -10.35 11.38 9.39
CA GLY A 341 -10.52 12.05 8.09
C GLY A 341 -10.66 11.06 6.93
N PHE A 342 -9.89 9.96 6.96
CA PHE A 342 -10.04 8.86 6.00
C PHE A 342 -11.38 8.12 6.15
N TYR A 343 -11.82 7.92 7.40
CA TYR A 343 -13.11 7.28 7.70
C TYR A 343 -14.31 8.10 7.24
N ASP A 344 -14.26 9.42 7.31
CA ASP A 344 -15.41 10.24 6.92
C ASP A 344 -15.56 10.39 5.40
N ARG A 345 -14.47 10.23 4.63
CA ARG A 345 -14.52 10.29 3.15
C ARG A 345 -14.78 8.97 2.45
N HIS A 346 -14.38 7.84 3.05
CA HIS A 346 -14.50 6.52 2.44
C HIS A 346 -15.44 5.62 3.24
N ASP A 347 -16.05 4.64 2.58
CA ASP A 347 -16.96 3.68 3.22
C ASP A 347 -16.31 3.08 4.48
N LYS A 348 -16.79 3.53 5.65
CA LYS A 348 -16.28 3.15 6.98
C LYS A 348 -16.25 1.64 7.15
N ALA A 349 -17.20 0.92 6.55
CA ALA A 349 -17.27 -0.53 6.63
C ALA A 349 -16.17 -1.20 5.79
N GLY A 350 -16.00 -0.76 4.54
CA GLY A 350 -14.98 -1.29 3.63
C GLY A 350 -13.56 -1.12 4.16
N TYR A 351 -13.23 0.06 4.69
CA TYR A 351 -11.90 0.30 5.24
C TYR A 351 -11.63 -0.50 6.52
N LYS A 352 -12.59 -0.58 7.46
CA LYS A 352 -12.44 -1.42 8.67
C LYS A 352 -12.20 -2.89 8.31
N PHE A 353 -12.93 -3.38 7.31
CA PHE A 353 -12.78 -4.75 6.82
C PHE A 353 -11.42 -4.98 6.16
N ALA A 354 -10.97 -4.06 5.30
CA ALA A 354 -9.64 -4.12 4.68
C ALA A 354 -8.53 -4.10 5.74
N ARG A 355 -8.59 -3.18 6.71
CA ARG A 355 -7.65 -3.11 7.84
C ARG A 355 -7.61 -4.42 8.61
N PHE A 356 -8.77 -5.00 8.92
CA PHE A 356 -8.86 -6.30 9.61
C PHE A 356 -8.13 -7.40 8.83
N ILE A 357 -8.36 -7.52 7.52
CA ILE A 357 -7.69 -8.53 6.67
C ILE A 357 -6.17 -8.36 6.67
N PHE A 358 -5.67 -7.12 6.71
CA PHE A 358 -4.23 -6.84 6.68
C PHE A 358 -3.58 -6.81 8.07
N THR A 359 -4.30 -7.14 9.14
CA THR A 359 -3.73 -7.19 10.49
C THR A 359 -2.97 -8.51 10.73
N ASP A 360 -1.86 -8.44 11.46
CA ASP A 360 -1.04 -9.62 11.83
C ASP A 360 -1.85 -10.68 12.60
N TRP A 361 -2.82 -10.21 13.41
CA TRP A 361 -3.79 -11.07 14.11
C TRP A 361 -4.66 -11.90 13.17
N PHE A 362 -5.16 -11.32 12.08
CA PHE A 362 -5.99 -12.04 11.12
C PHE A 362 -5.21 -13.18 10.46
N MET A 363 -3.95 -12.93 10.09
CA MET A 363 -3.06 -13.95 9.55
C MET A 363 -2.84 -15.10 10.54
N LEU A 364 -2.65 -14.79 11.84
CA LEU A 364 -2.52 -15.81 12.88
C LEU A 364 -3.80 -16.66 13.00
N ILE A 365 -4.98 -16.02 13.06
CA ILE A 365 -6.27 -16.71 13.12
C ILE A 365 -6.45 -17.64 11.92
N LEU A 366 -6.12 -17.15 10.73
CA LEU A 366 -6.27 -17.91 9.48
C LEU A 366 -5.31 -19.11 9.44
N CYS A 367 -4.06 -18.94 9.89
CA CYS A 367 -3.11 -20.04 10.07
C CYS A 367 -3.64 -21.11 11.04
N VAL A 368 -4.18 -20.71 12.19
CA VAL A 368 -4.79 -21.65 13.15
C VAL A 368 -5.98 -22.38 12.51
N MET A 369 -6.85 -21.68 11.77
CA MET A 369 -7.98 -22.27 11.07
C MET A 369 -7.54 -23.32 10.03
N ILE A 370 -6.49 -23.05 9.25
CA ILE A 370 -5.91 -24.01 8.29
C ILE A 370 -5.43 -25.28 9.02
N VAL A 371 -4.73 -25.12 10.14
CA VAL A 371 -4.25 -26.27 10.94
C VAL A 371 -5.41 -27.08 11.51
N VAL A 372 -6.43 -26.42 12.06
CA VAL A 372 -7.64 -27.08 12.58
C VAL A 372 -8.37 -27.88 11.49
N VAL A 373 -8.55 -27.30 10.30
CA VAL A 373 -9.19 -28.00 9.18
C VAL A 373 -8.34 -29.17 8.70
N ALA A 374 -7.01 -29.02 8.62
CA ALA A 374 -6.09 -30.10 8.27
C ALA A 374 -6.15 -31.27 9.27
N ILE A 375 -6.24 -30.97 10.56
CA ILE A 375 -6.43 -31.95 11.64
C ILE A 375 -7.80 -32.64 11.52
N ALA A 376 -8.87 -31.88 11.28
CA ALA A 376 -10.23 -32.41 11.10
C ALA A 376 -10.29 -33.41 9.92
N ILE A 377 -9.65 -33.10 8.79
CA ILE A 377 -9.52 -34.03 7.65
C ILE A 377 -8.78 -35.31 8.08
N GLY A 378 -7.74 -35.17 8.90
CA GLY A 378 -7.01 -36.29 9.51
C GLY A 378 -7.90 -37.23 10.32
N PHE A 379 -8.74 -36.66 11.21
CA PHE A 379 -9.68 -37.40 12.04
C PHE A 379 -10.76 -38.11 11.22
N ILE A 380 -11.37 -37.43 10.24
CA ILE A 380 -12.45 -38.00 9.40
C ILE A 380 -11.95 -39.21 8.61
N LYS A 381 -10.75 -39.12 8.01
CA LYS A 381 -10.18 -40.24 7.22
C LYS A 381 -9.66 -41.40 8.06
N LYS A 382 -9.45 -41.22 9.38
CA LYS A 382 -8.72 -42.14 10.28
C LYS A 382 -7.36 -42.61 9.73
N ARG A 383 -6.82 -41.91 8.72
CA ARG A 383 -5.62 -42.27 7.97
C ARG A 383 -4.87 -41.00 7.60
N PHE A 384 -3.81 -40.74 8.36
CA PHE A 384 -2.93 -39.59 8.20
C PHE A 384 -2.43 -39.40 6.76
N SER A 385 -2.12 -40.51 6.07
CA SER A 385 -1.63 -40.49 4.68
C SER A 385 -2.60 -39.90 3.67
N SER A 386 -3.92 -39.99 3.92
CA SER A 386 -4.90 -39.37 3.03
C SER A 386 -4.99 -37.87 3.27
N SER A 387 -4.95 -37.42 4.54
CA SER A 387 -5.00 -35.99 4.87
C SER A 387 -3.82 -35.23 4.25
N LEU A 388 -2.61 -35.80 4.31
CA LEU A 388 -1.42 -35.25 3.65
C LEU A 388 -1.58 -35.07 2.13
N LEU A 389 -2.28 -35.98 1.46
CA LEU A 389 -2.52 -35.87 0.03
C LEU A 389 -3.51 -34.74 -0.29
N TYR A 390 -4.62 -34.64 0.43
CA TYR A 390 -5.61 -33.58 0.16
C TYR A 390 -5.06 -32.20 0.49
N THR A 391 -4.37 -32.06 1.63
CA THR A 391 -3.70 -30.82 2.02
C THR A 391 -2.63 -30.43 0.99
N GLY A 392 -1.75 -31.36 0.61
CA GLY A 392 -0.73 -31.10 -0.41
C GLY A 392 -1.31 -30.69 -1.77
N VAL A 393 -2.40 -31.34 -2.21
CA VAL A 393 -3.10 -30.96 -3.46
C VAL A 393 -3.66 -29.53 -3.36
N SER A 394 -4.26 -29.14 -2.23
CA SER A 394 -4.73 -27.77 -2.04
C SER A 394 -3.61 -26.74 -2.18
N PHE A 395 -2.43 -26.99 -1.60
CA PHE A 395 -1.27 -26.10 -1.73
C PHE A 395 -0.78 -25.99 -3.18
N VAL A 396 -0.71 -27.10 -3.91
CA VAL A 396 -0.29 -27.10 -5.32
C VAL A 396 -1.31 -26.39 -6.21
N VAL A 397 -2.61 -26.64 -6.00
CA VAL A 397 -3.70 -26.05 -6.79
C VAL A 397 -3.74 -24.54 -6.64
N VAL A 398 -3.39 -23.99 -5.47
CA VAL A 398 -3.34 -22.54 -5.26
C VAL A 398 -1.98 -21.96 -5.67
N GLY A 399 -0.88 -22.62 -5.29
CA GLY A 399 0.48 -22.11 -5.50
C GLY A 399 0.91 -22.08 -6.97
N VAL A 400 0.61 -23.11 -7.76
CA VAL A 400 1.08 -23.21 -9.15
C VAL A 400 0.45 -22.15 -10.06
N PRO A 401 -0.89 -21.92 -10.05
CA PRO A 401 -1.48 -20.86 -10.86
C PRO A 401 -0.95 -19.47 -10.51
N LEU A 402 -0.82 -19.16 -9.22
CA LEU A 402 -0.31 -17.85 -8.76
C LEU A 402 1.17 -17.65 -9.14
N LEU A 403 1.99 -18.69 -9.03
CA LEU A 403 3.37 -18.70 -9.52
C LEU A 403 3.41 -18.39 -11.02
N LEU A 404 2.57 -19.07 -11.81
CA LEU A 404 2.52 -18.91 -13.25
C LEU A 404 2.11 -17.48 -13.64
N VAL A 405 1.11 -16.91 -12.96
CA VAL A 405 0.71 -15.50 -13.15
C VAL A 405 1.88 -14.55 -12.86
N CYS A 406 2.64 -14.76 -11.78
CA CYS A 406 3.81 -13.93 -11.46
C CYS A 406 4.91 -14.03 -12.52
N LEU A 407 5.16 -15.24 -13.04
CA LEU A 407 6.14 -15.45 -14.10
C LEU A 407 5.70 -14.79 -15.41
N LEU A 408 4.41 -14.94 -15.79
CA LEU A 408 3.86 -14.25 -16.96
C LEU A 408 3.96 -12.73 -16.82
N TYR A 409 3.64 -12.20 -15.64
CA TYR A 409 3.73 -10.76 -15.39
C TYR A 409 5.18 -10.25 -15.51
N LYS A 410 6.18 -11.00 -15.03
CA LYS A 410 7.60 -10.66 -15.26
C LYS A 410 7.98 -10.63 -16.74
N VAL A 411 7.44 -11.56 -17.54
CA VAL A 411 7.67 -11.58 -18.98
C VAL A 411 7.01 -10.37 -19.65
N ILE A 412 5.78 -10.03 -19.27
CA ILE A 412 5.07 -8.85 -19.78
C ILE A 412 5.83 -7.57 -19.44
N LEU A 413 6.29 -7.40 -18.20
CA LEU A 413 7.10 -6.25 -17.79
C LEU A 413 8.38 -6.13 -18.61
N ARG A 414 9.01 -7.25 -18.97
CA ARG A 414 10.26 -7.26 -19.76
C ARG A 414 10.03 -7.02 -21.25
N ALA A 415 8.87 -7.40 -21.77
CA ALA A 415 8.52 -7.29 -23.19
C ALA A 415 7.82 -5.98 -23.54
N SER A 416 7.36 -5.22 -22.54
CA SER A 416 6.68 -3.96 -22.77
C SER A 416 7.67 -2.80 -22.86
N ASP A 417 8.07 -2.48 -24.08
CA ASP A 417 8.74 -1.21 -24.40
C ASP A 417 7.80 0.00 -24.24
N SER A 418 6.51 -0.26 -23.96
CA SER A 418 5.40 0.70 -24.00
C SER A 418 4.81 1.04 -22.63
N ILE A 419 5.37 0.58 -21.52
CA ILE A 419 4.99 1.04 -20.17
C ILE A 419 6.09 1.99 -19.67
N PRO A 420 6.08 3.27 -20.08
CA PRO A 420 6.90 4.30 -19.48
C PRO A 420 6.23 4.69 -18.17
N ALA A 421 6.58 3.96 -17.13
CA ALA A 421 6.49 4.46 -15.76
C ALA A 421 7.58 3.71 -15.00
N GLU A 422 8.81 4.22 -15.06
CA GLU A 422 9.90 3.78 -14.17
C GLU A 422 9.41 3.68 -12.73
N PHE A 423 8.48 4.58 -12.34
CA PHE A 423 7.64 4.49 -11.14
C PHE A 423 7.01 3.12 -10.90
N ILE A 424 6.19 2.60 -11.83
CA ILE A 424 5.48 1.33 -11.69
C ILE A 424 6.49 0.18 -11.65
N ILE A 425 7.53 0.20 -12.48
CA ILE A 425 8.52 -0.87 -12.53
C ILE A 425 9.33 -0.93 -11.22
N ASN A 426 9.77 0.23 -10.71
CA ASN A 426 10.55 0.33 -9.47
C ASN A 426 9.76 -0.13 -8.24
N ILE A 427 8.45 0.10 -8.22
CA ILE A 427 7.58 -0.38 -7.13
C ILE A 427 7.24 -1.86 -7.31
N THR A 428 6.88 -2.29 -8.52
CA THR A 428 6.24 -3.61 -8.75
C THR A 428 7.26 -4.74 -8.90
N SER A 429 8.41 -4.51 -9.55
CA SER A 429 9.45 -5.53 -9.79
C SER A 429 9.88 -6.30 -8.54
N PRO A 430 10.32 -5.63 -7.45
CA PRO A 430 10.73 -6.32 -6.23
C PRO A 430 9.58 -7.05 -5.53
N ILE A 431 8.36 -6.49 -5.56
CA ILE A 431 7.16 -7.15 -5.02
C ILE A 431 6.95 -8.48 -5.74
N ILE A 432 6.93 -8.48 -7.07
CA ILE A 432 6.71 -9.70 -7.85
C ILE A 432 7.82 -10.72 -7.57
N SER A 433 9.06 -10.27 -7.36
CA SER A 433 10.15 -11.18 -7.01
C SER A 433 9.89 -11.91 -5.68
N VAL A 434 9.50 -11.18 -4.63
CA VAL A 434 9.15 -11.77 -3.33
C VAL A 434 7.94 -12.70 -3.46
N LEU A 435 6.90 -12.28 -4.19
CA LEU A 435 5.71 -13.11 -4.45
C LEU A 435 6.06 -14.40 -5.20
N THR A 436 6.95 -14.32 -6.19
CA THR A 436 7.42 -15.50 -6.95
C THR A 436 8.05 -16.52 -6.00
N VAL A 437 8.89 -16.07 -5.06
CA VAL A 437 9.52 -16.96 -4.06
C VAL A 437 8.46 -17.57 -3.14
N ILE A 438 7.52 -16.78 -2.63
CA ILE A 438 6.45 -17.26 -1.74
C ILE A 438 5.60 -18.33 -2.44
N PHE A 439 5.17 -18.08 -3.67
CA PHE A 439 4.36 -19.04 -4.42
C PHE A 439 5.15 -20.28 -4.82
N ALA A 440 6.45 -20.14 -5.11
CA ALA A 440 7.33 -21.28 -5.38
C ALA A 440 7.47 -22.17 -4.15
N VAL A 441 7.69 -21.59 -2.97
CA VAL A 441 7.76 -22.32 -1.68
C VAL A 441 6.42 -22.98 -1.34
N THR A 442 5.30 -22.30 -1.61
CA THR A 442 3.95 -22.85 -1.42
C THR A 442 3.71 -24.06 -2.34
N ALA A 443 4.08 -23.97 -3.61
CA ALA A 443 3.95 -25.08 -4.55
C ALA A 443 4.89 -26.25 -4.18
N ALA A 444 6.13 -25.95 -3.80
CA ALA A 444 7.12 -26.95 -3.39
C ALA A 444 6.70 -27.68 -2.11
N SER A 445 6.23 -26.94 -1.08
CA SER A 445 5.71 -27.54 0.15
C SER A 445 4.50 -28.43 -0.14
N GLY A 446 3.59 -28.01 -1.01
CA GLY A 446 2.48 -28.85 -1.50
C GLY A 446 2.96 -30.15 -2.14
N ALA A 447 3.97 -30.08 -3.02
CA ALA A 447 4.55 -31.26 -3.67
C ALA A 447 5.21 -32.22 -2.65
N VAL A 448 5.94 -31.69 -1.66
CA VAL A 448 6.56 -32.48 -0.59
C VAL A 448 5.50 -33.21 0.25
N LEU A 449 4.38 -32.54 0.57
CA LEU A 449 3.26 -33.16 1.29
C LEU A 449 2.63 -34.29 0.48
N ILE A 450 2.48 -34.11 -0.84
CA ILE A 450 1.97 -35.16 -1.74
C ILE A 450 2.91 -36.37 -1.75
N ILE A 451 4.21 -36.16 -1.97
CA ILE A 451 5.22 -37.23 -2.00
C ILE A 451 5.23 -37.99 -0.67
N THR A 452 5.26 -37.27 0.44
CA THR A 452 5.21 -37.85 1.79
C THR A 452 3.93 -38.67 2.00
N GLY A 453 2.79 -38.16 1.54
CA GLY A 453 1.51 -38.87 1.57
C GLY A 453 1.53 -40.18 0.78
N ILE A 454 2.16 -40.20 -0.40
CA ILE A 454 2.34 -41.40 -1.24
C ILE A 454 3.23 -42.42 -0.52
N ILE A 455 4.37 -41.98 0.04
CA ILE A 455 5.32 -42.84 0.74
C ILE A 455 4.65 -43.49 1.96
N VAL A 456 4.00 -42.71 2.82
CA VAL A 456 3.29 -43.23 4.01
C VAL A 456 2.17 -44.20 3.60
N ARG A 457 1.46 -43.90 2.51
CA ARG A 457 0.44 -44.81 1.97
C ARG A 457 1.06 -46.14 1.51
N ALA A 458 2.19 -46.12 0.82
CA ALA A 458 2.91 -47.31 0.37
C ALA A 458 3.39 -48.16 1.56
N PHE A 459 3.98 -47.54 2.58
CA PHE A 459 4.40 -48.23 3.82
C PHE A 459 3.24 -48.84 4.57
N SER A 460 2.12 -48.12 4.73
CA SER A 460 0.92 -48.66 5.37
C SER A 460 0.35 -49.87 4.62
N LYS A 461 0.39 -49.84 3.28
CA LYS A 461 -0.03 -50.97 2.44
C LYS A 461 0.91 -52.17 2.60
N ARG A 462 2.23 -51.94 2.71
CA ARG A 462 3.22 -53.02 2.97
C ARG A 462 3.04 -53.61 4.36
N ARG A 463 2.91 -52.80 5.42
CA ARG A 463 2.69 -53.25 6.79
C ARG A 463 1.44 -54.14 6.92
N ASN A 464 0.36 -53.77 6.24
CA ASN A 464 -0.86 -54.57 6.22
C ASN A 464 -0.72 -55.91 5.49
N ARG A 465 0.22 -56.05 4.53
CA ARG A 465 0.50 -57.35 3.88
C ARG A 465 1.35 -58.28 4.74
N TYR A 466 2.24 -57.73 5.57
CA TYR A 466 3.14 -58.51 6.43
C TYR A 466 2.52 -58.95 7.75
N ASN A 467 1.35 -58.42 8.12
CA ASN A 467 0.68 -58.79 9.37
C ASN A 467 -0.77 -59.26 9.10
N PRO A 468 -0.96 -60.41 8.42
CA PRO A 468 -2.28 -60.97 8.15
C PRO A 468 -3.02 -61.42 9.42
N ALA A 469 -2.32 -61.54 10.56
CA ALA A 469 -2.86 -62.00 11.83
C ALA A 469 -3.89 -61.04 12.49
N LYS A 470 -4.20 -59.89 11.89
CA LYS A 470 -5.29 -58.98 12.30
C LYS A 470 -6.54 -59.05 11.41
N GLN A 471 -6.62 -60.03 10.50
CA GLN A 471 -7.79 -60.25 9.63
C GLN A 471 -8.75 -61.35 10.13
N TYR A 472 -8.49 -61.95 11.29
CA TYR A 472 -9.43 -62.83 11.99
C TYR A 472 -10.00 -62.15 13.22
#